data_AF-A0A366CZR1-F1
#
_entry.id   AF-A0A366CZR1-F1
#
_cell.length_a   1.000
_cell.length_b   1.000
_cell.length_c   1.000
_cell.angle_alpha   90.00
_cell.angle_beta   90.00
_cell.angle_gamma   90.00
#
_symmetry.space_group_name_H-M   'P 1'
#
loop_
_entity.id
_entity.type
_entity.pdbx_description
1 polymer ?
#
loop_
_entity_poly.entity_id
_entity_poly.type
_entity_poly.pdbx_seq_one_letter_code
_entity_poly.pdbx_strand_id
1 'polypeptide(L)' 'MPRRSRVSIPGYAEHIIQCGNNRQPIFACDEDMKAYAYWLGEYAKKFEVSICPPPEN' A
#
# COMPACT_ATOMS: atom_id res chain seq x y z
N MET A 1 -10.60 8.11 20.22
CA MET A 1 -9.30 7.79 20.88
C MET A 1 -8.18 7.99 19.88
N PRO A 2 -7.07 8.64 20.25
CA PRO A 2 -5.92 8.75 19.35
C PRO A 2 -5.36 7.36 19.06
N ARG A 3 -5.10 7.07 17.77
CA ARG A 3 -4.40 5.84 17.40
C ARG A 3 -2.97 5.92 17.95
N ARG A 4 -2.49 4.83 18.55
CA ARG A 4 -1.07 4.71 18.92
C ARG A 4 -0.20 4.87 17.67
N SER A 5 0.95 5.51 17.82
CA SER A 5 1.92 5.59 16.73
C SER A 5 2.31 4.19 16.27
N ARG A 6 2.45 4.01 14.96
CA ARG A 6 3.02 2.77 14.42
C ARG A 6 4.52 2.80 14.65
N VAL A 7 5.08 1.65 15.06
CA VAL A 7 6.53 1.48 15.15
C VAL A 7 7.02 1.08 13.77
N SER A 8 7.89 1.88 13.19
CA SER A 8 8.55 1.61 11.91
C SER A 8 10.03 1.36 12.17
N ILE A 9 10.55 0.22 11.70
CA ILE A 9 11.93 -0.20 11.93
C ILE A 9 12.60 -0.36 10.56
N PRO A 10 13.72 0.34 10.30
CA PRO A 10 14.45 0.20 9.04
C PRO A 10 14.86 -1.25 8.78
N GLY A 11 14.66 -1.71 7.54
CA GLY A 11 15.04 -3.06 7.10
C GLY A 11 14.04 -4.18 7.42
N TYR A 12 12.93 -3.88 8.11
CA TYR A 12 11.87 -4.84 8.38
C TYR A 12 10.66 -4.60 7.49
N ALA A 13 9.99 -5.68 7.08
CA ALA A 13 8.77 -5.59 6.30
C ALA A 13 7.62 -5.04 7.16
N GLU A 14 6.84 -4.13 6.59
CA GLU A 14 5.61 -3.62 7.19
C GLU A 14 4.40 -4.09 6.41
N HIS A 15 3.36 -4.53 7.13
CA HIS A 15 2.08 -4.86 6.52
C HIS A 15 1.20 -3.60 6.43
N ILE A 16 1.00 -3.10 5.22
CA ILE A 16 0.21 -1.90 4.93
C ILE A 16 -1.12 -2.31 4.32
N ILE A 17 -2.22 -1.72 4.82
CA ILE A 17 -3.57 -1.89 4.27
C ILE A 17 -4.05 -0.54 3.75
N GLN A 18 -4.37 -0.48 2.45
CA GLN A 18 -5.04 0.67 1.86
C GLN A 18 -6.54 0.58 2.16
N CYS A 19 -7.11 1.61 2.81
CA CYS A 19 -8.52 1.69 3.13
C CYS A 19 -9.12 2.99 2.59
N GLY A 20 -10.37 2.93 2.11
CA GLY A 20 -11.10 4.13 1.71
C GLY A 20 -11.49 4.98 2.91
N ASN A 21 -11.64 6.28 2.69
CA ASN A 21 -12.08 7.20 3.72
C ASN A 21 -13.52 6.88 4.13
N ASN A 22 -13.83 6.90 5.44
CA ASN A 22 -15.19 6.66 5.95
C ASN A 22 -15.91 5.42 5.38
N ARG A 23 -15.18 4.31 5.18
CA ARG A 23 -15.70 3.05 4.61
C ARG A 23 -16.17 3.16 3.15
N GLN A 24 -15.83 4.24 2.46
CA GLN A 24 -16.05 4.35 1.03
C GLN A 24 -15.18 3.34 0.27
N PRO A 25 -15.57 2.98 -0.96
CA PRO A 25 -14.73 2.19 -1.85
C PRO A 25 -13.34 2.83 -1.99
N ILE A 26 -12.29 1.99 -2.04
CA ILE A 26 -10.92 2.44 -2.25
C ILE A 26 -10.74 2.93 -3.70
N PHE A 27 -11.38 2.21 -4.63
CA PHE A 27 -11.35 2.45 -6.07
C PHE A 27 -12.79 2.53 -6.56
N ALA A 28 -13.09 3.46 -7.46
CA ALA A 28 -14.42 3.57 -8.08
C ALA A 28 -14.56 2.63 -9.28
N CYS A 29 -13.44 2.33 -9.95
CA CYS A 29 -13.36 1.36 -11.04
C CYS A 29 -11.98 0.67 -11.09
N ASP A 30 -11.83 -0.30 -12.00
CA ASP A 30 -10.59 -1.07 -12.17
C ASP A 30 -9.42 -0.20 -12.63
N GLU A 31 -9.68 0.86 -13.38
CA GLU A 31 -8.67 1.81 -13.84
C GLU A 31 -7.99 2.53 -12.67
N ASP A 32 -8.75 2.88 -11.62
CA ASP A 32 -8.19 3.50 -10.41
C ASP A 32 -7.23 2.55 -9.70
N MET A 33 -7.60 1.27 -9.60
CA MET A 33 -6.76 0.23 -9.01
C MET A 33 -5.47 0.04 -9.81
N LYS A 34 -5.56 -0.03 -11.15
CA LYS A 34 -4.40 -0.16 -12.04
C LYS A 34 -3.47 1.05 -11.93
N ALA A 35 -4.04 2.26 -11.91
CA ALA A 35 -3.27 3.49 -11.72
C ALA A 35 -2.56 3.49 -10.35
N TYR A 36 -3.26 3.10 -9.28
CA TYR A 36 -2.66 2.96 -7.95
C TYR A 36 -1.51 1.95 -7.94
N ALA A 37 -1.71 0.75 -8.50
CA ALA A 37 -0.68 -0.29 -8.56
C ALA A 37 0.54 0.16 -9.37
N TYR A 38 0.32 0.87 -10.48
CA TYR A 38 1.39 1.48 -11.27
C TYR A 38 2.23 2.45 -10.43
N TRP A 39 1.59 3.43 -9.78
CA TRP A 39 2.29 4.39 -8.92
C TRP A 39 2.99 3.72 -7.74
N LEU A 40 2.36 2.72 -7.13
CA LEU A 40 2.95 1.94 -6.04
C LEU A 40 4.27 1.30 -6.49
N GLY A 41 4.30 0.70 -7.69
CA GLY A 41 5.52 0.14 -8.27
C GLY A 41 6.58 1.20 -8.60
N GLU A 42 6.18 2.33 -9.18
CA GLU A 42 7.11 3.42 -9.52
C GLU A 42 7.77 4.02 -8.28
N TYR A 43 7.00 4.24 -7.22
CA TYR A 43 7.54 4.75 -5.95
C TYR A 43 8.34 3.70 -5.18
N ALA A 44 7.99 2.43 -5.25
CA ALA A 44 8.80 1.36 -4.69
C ALA A 44 10.20 1.31 -5.31
N LYS A 45 10.30 1.45 -6.64
CA LYS A 45 11.59 1.57 -7.33
C LYS A 45 12.33 2.83 -6.88
N LYS A 46 11.65 3.98 -6.87
CA LYS A 46 12.25 5.28 -6.53
C LYS A 46 12.84 5.33 -5.12
N PHE A 47 12.19 4.64 -4.17
CA PHE A 47 12.59 4.62 -2.76
C PHE A 47 13.27 3.32 -2.34
N GLU A 48 13.61 2.45 -3.30
CA GLU A 48 14.31 1.18 -3.05
C GLU A 48 13.57 0.29 -2.02
N VAL A 49 12.24 0.28 -2.09
CA VAL A 49 11.38 -0.54 -1.22
C VAL A 49 10.96 -1.80 -1.97
N SER A 50 11.12 -2.95 -1.34
CA SER A 50 10.59 -4.20 -1.87
C SER A 50 9.09 -4.31 -1.59
N ILE A 51 8.32 -4.69 -2.61
CA ILE A 51 6.91 -5.08 -2.46
C ILE A 51 6.89 -6.60 -2.51
N CYS A 52 6.32 -7.23 -1.47
CA CYS A 52 6.11 -8.67 -1.48
C CYS A 52 5.16 -9.02 -2.64
N PRO A 53 5.56 -9.89 -3.58
CA PRO A 53 4.66 -10.33 -4.63
C PRO A 53 3.46 -11.07 -3.99
N PRO A 54 2.26 -10.95 -4.57
CA PRO A 54 1.14 -11.78 -4.12
C PRO A 54 1.53 -13.26 -4.22
N PRO A 55 1.05 -14.13 -3.32
CA PRO A 55 1.29 -15.56 -3.43
C PRO A 55 0.83 -16.05 -4.81
N GLU A 56 1.71 -16.75 -5.52
CA GLU A 56 1.36 -17.44 -6.76
C GLU A 56 0.29 -18.51 -6.43
N ASN A 57 -0.83 -18.48 -7.17
CA ASN A 57 -1.84 -19.55 -7.13
C ASN A 57 -1.41 -20.70 -8.04
#